data_AF-A0ABD5YGR2-F1
#
_entry.id   AF-A0ABD5YGR2-F1
#
_cell.length_a   1.000
_cell.length_b   1.000
_cell.length_c   1.000
_cell.angle_alpha   90.00
_cell.angle_beta   90.00
_cell.angle_gamma   90.00
#
_symmetry.space_group_name_H-M   'P 1'
#
loop_
_entity.id
_entity.type
_entity.pdbx_description
1 polymer ?
#
loop_
_entity_poly.entity_id
_entity_poly.type
_entity_poly.pdbx_seq_one_letter_code
_entity_poly.pdbx_strand_id
1 'polypeptide(L)'
;MERDEDSDTPVEIGDNREKHVTVITNEGEHRDHGNVYLRHSETAFVVSSDSTFPDEETERYAKDTTRRVEVTQHHSACFITTATAGDGPALDALRAFRDDALIRSPPGRALVHLYEIVSPPIAATLARHPHARTTRFVRWLIERCASLAHHRTASHSSIVQSVLSIVLTALYIIGLCCAALSHGWIRLSESSGSVTD
;
A
#
# COMPACT_ATOMS: atom_id res chain seq x y z
N MET A 1 5.37 0.39 -51.22
CA MET A 1 4.71 -0.70 -50.48
C MET A 1 5.75 -1.21 -49.51
N GLU A 2 6.12 -0.36 -48.56
CA GLU A 2 6.93 -0.76 -47.41
C GLU A 2 6.10 -1.73 -46.58
N ARG A 3 6.66 -2.92 -46.35
CA ARG A 3 6.19 -3.80 -45.29
C ARG A 3 6.68 -3.17 -43.99
N ASP A 4 5.76 -2.67 -43.18
CA ASP A 4 6.02 -2.46 -41.77
C ASP A 4 6.44 -3.81 -41.18
N GLU A 5 7.72 -3.92 -40.84
CA GLU A 5 8.24 -4.98 -39.98
C GLU A 5 7.52 -4.85 -38.65
N ASP A 6 6.51 -5.71 -38.47
CA ASP A 6 5.86 -6.03 -37.21
C ASP A 6 6.98 -6.29 -36.20
N SER A 7 7.25 -5.28 -35.35
CA SER A 7 8.24 -5.38 -34.30
C SER A 7 7.74 -6.45 -33.33
N ASP A 8 8.20 -7.69 -33.51
CA ASP A 8 7.97 -8.89 -32.71
C ASP A 8 8.59 -8.75 -31.31
N THR A 9 8.39 -7.60 -30.68
CA THR A 9 8.81 -7.33 -29.31
C THR A 9 7.71 -7.91 -28.44
N PRO A 10 7.99 -8.94 -27.63
CA PRO A 10 6.97 -9.59 -26.82
C PRO A 10 6.25 -8.55 -25.96
N VAL A 11 4.93 -8.48 -26.04
CA VAL A 11 4.15 -7.52 -25.27
C VAL A 11 4.39 -7.77 -23.78
N GLU A 12 4.99 -6.79 -23.12
CA GLU A 12 5.28 -6.82 -21.70
C GLU A 12 4.09 -6.30 -20.91
N ILE A 13 3.51 -7.18 -20.09
CA ILE A 13 2.34 -6.90 -19.28
C ILE A 13 2.78 -6.66 -17.85
N GLY A 14 2.42 -5.51 -17.30
CA GLY A 14 2.64 -5.17 -15.90
C GLY A 14 1.70 -4.06 -15.46
N ASP A 15 1.66 -3.80 -14.16
CA ASP A 15 1.00 -2.62 -13.60
C ASP A 15 2.04 -1.53 -13.33
N ASN A 16 1.59 -0.29 -13.14
CA ASN A 16 2.47 0.81 -12.77
C ASN A 16 2.61 0.92 -11.24
N ARG A 17 2.91 -0.20 -10.57
CA ARG A 17 3.01 -0.28 -9.11
C ARG A 17 4.37 -0.81 -8.71
N GLU A 18 4.99 -0.13 -7.74
CA GLU A 18 6.23 -0.57 -7.11
C GLU A 18 6.00 -1.84 -6.28
N LYS A 19 7.00 -2.73 -6.35
CA LYS A 19 7.01 -4.05 -5.73
C LYS A 19 8.38 -4.33 -5.17
N HIS A 20 8.43 -5.19 -4.18
CA HIS A 20 9.61 -5.96 -3.85
C HIS A 20 9.57 -7.24 -4.70
N VAL A 21 10.60 -7.46 -5.49
CA VAL A 21 10.70 -8.65 -6.36
C VAL A 21 11.95 -9.42 -5.97
N THR A 22 11.78 -10.70 -5.64
CA THR A 22 12.91 -11.62 -5.46
C THR A 22 12.84 -12.67 -6.56
N VAL A 23 13.87 -12.73 -7.41
CA VAL A 23 13.99 -13.70 -8.50
C VAL A 23 14.89 -14.84 -8.04
N ILE A 24 14.38 -16.07 -8.15
CA ILE A 24 15.11 -17.30 -7.82
C ILE A 24 15.40 -18.02 -9.14
N THR A 25 16.67 -18.18 -9.49
CA THR A 25 17.08 -18.89 -10.70
C THR A 25 17.04 -20.41 -10.49
N ASN A 26 17.11 -21.17 -11.58
CA ASN A 26 17.20 -22.63 -11.53
C ASN A 26 18.47 -23.12 -10.79
N GLU A 27 19.52 -22.30 -10.79
CA GLU A 27 20.78 -22.56 -10.09
C GLU A 27 20.68 -22.28 -8.58
N GLY A 28 19.56 -21.70 -8.12
CA GLY A 28 19.33 -21.34 -6.72
C GLY A 28 19.91 -19.97 -6.33
N GLU A 29 20.35 -19.16 -7.31
CA GLU A 29 20.70 -17.77 -7.08
C GLU A 29 19.45 -16.97 -6.72
N HIS A 30 19.55 -16.13 -5.68
CA HIS A 30 18.47 -15.24 -5.25
C HIS A 30 18.88 -13.80 -5.58
N ARG A 31 18.15 -13.14 -6.47
CA ARG A 31 18.31 -11.72 -6.79
C ARG A 31 17.19 -10.92 -6.19
N ASP A 32 17.54 -9.97 -5.33
CA ASP A 32 16.60 -9.21 -4.54
C ASP A 32 16.49 -7.77 -5.04
N HIS A 33 15.27 -7.33 -5.33
CA HIS A 33 14.96 -6.00 -5.85
C HIS A 33 13.95 -5.30 -4.94
N GLY A 34 14.38 -4.22 -4.29
CA GLY A 34 13.51 -3.35 -3.50
C GLY A 34 12.98 -2.18 -4.33
N ASN A 35 11.69 -1.87 -4.21
CA ASN A 35 11.00 -0.72 -4.84
C ASN A 35 11.18 -0.66 -6.37
N VAL A 36 10.74 -1.71 -7.06
CA VAL A 36 10.86 -1.85 -8.51
C VAL A 36 9.51 -2.08 -9.18
N TYR A 37 9.40 -1.73 -10.45
CA TYR A 37 8.30 -2.09 -11.32
C TYR A 37 8.59 -3.44 -11.96
N LEU A 38 7.54 -4.24 -12.13
CA LEU A 38 7.63 -5.57 -12.72
C LEU A 38 6.67 -5.68 -13.90
N ARG A 39 7.22 -5.99 -15.07
CA ARG A 39 6.49 -6.48 -16.24
C ARG A 39 6.85 -7.92 -16.53
N HIS A 40 6.02 -8.61 -17.29
CA HIS A 40 6.32 -9.94 -17.79
C HIS A 40 5.83 -10.10 -19.23
N SER A 41 6.58 -10.85 -20.02
CA SER A 41 6.17 -11.31 -21.35
C SER A 41 5.96 -12.83 -21.32
N GLU A 42 5.78 -13.45 -22.49
CA GLU A 42 5.81 -14.91 -22.60
C GLU A 42 7.16 -15.51 -22.19
N THR A 43 8.26 -14.79 -22.44
CA THR A 43 9.63 -15.32 -22.34
C THR A 43 10.42 -14.78 -21.15
N ALA A 44 10.01 -13.67 -20.54
CA ALA A 44 10.79 -13.03 -19.49
C ALA A 44 9.95 -12.35 -18.40
N PHE A 45 10.58 -12.15 -17.25
CA PHE A 45 10.24 -11.13 -16.25
C PHE A 45 11.18 -9.95 -16.42
N VAL A 46 10.64 -8.74 -16.29
CA VAL A 46 11.36 -7.49 -16.55
C VAL A 46 11.19 -6.61 -15.34
N VAL A 47 12.29 -6.25 -14.71
CA VAL A 47 12.34 -5.51 -13.45
C VAL A 47 13.05 -4.19 -13.70
N SER A 48 12.48 -3.07 -13.26
CA SER A 48 13.15 -1.76 -13.36
C SER A 48 12.85 -0.88 -12.14
N SER A 49 13.80 -0.02 -11.76
CA SER A 49 13.55 1.04 -10.78
C SER A 49 12.66 2.15 -11.34
N ASP A 50 12.50 2.26 -12.65
CA ASP A 50 11.67 3.27 -13.30
C ASP A 50 10.48 2.64 -14.04
N SER A 51 9.30 3.25 -13.87
CA SER A 51 8.03 2.86 -14.52
C SER A 51 8.06 2.83 -16.05
N THR A 52 9.00 3.56 -16.66
CA THR A 52 9.20 3.68 -18.10
C THR A 52 10.08 2.57 -18.66
N PHE A 53 10.78 1.81 -17.80
CA PHE A 53 11.68 0.71 -18.14
C PHE A 53 12.78 1.13 -19.14
N PRO A 54 13.65 2.09 -18.78
CA PRO A 54 14.82 2.43 -19.60
C PRO A 54 15.80 1.25 -19.59
N ASP A 55 16.46 0.98 -20.73
CA ASP A 55 17.34 -0.18 -20.89
C ASP A 55 18.47 -0.26 -19.85
N GLU A 56 18.95 0.90 -19.37
CA GLU A 56 20.04 1.00 -18.40
C GLU A 56 19.65 0.64 -16.96
N GLU A 57 18.37 0.78 -16.61
CA GLU A 57 17.83 0.44 -15.28
C GLU A 57 16.95 -0.81 -15.31
N THR A 58 16.90 -1.51 -16.45
CA THR A 58 16.01 -2.65 -16.66
C THR A 58 16.78 -3.95 -16.65
N GLU A 59 16.46 -4.81 -15.70
CA GLU A 59 17.00 -6.17 -15.63
C GLU A 59 15.97 -7.18 -16.16
N ARG A 60 16.41 -8.05 -17.06
CA ARG A 60 15.57 -9.04 -17.73
C ARG A 60 15.94 -10.45 -17.30
N TYR A 61 14.95 -11.16 -16.79
CA TYR A 61 15.06 -12.52 -16.31
C TYR A 61 14.30 -13.47 -17.23
N ALA A 62 15.02 -14.33 -17.96
CA ALA A 62 14.39 -15.29 -18.84
C ALA A 62 13.64 -16.37 -18.02
N LYS A 63 12.42 -16.71 -18.43
CA LYS A 63 11.53 -17.64 -17.71
C LYS A 63 12.02 -19.08 -17.73
N ASP A 64 12.85 -19.45 -18.72
CA ASP A 64 13.47 -20.77 -18.83
C ASP A 64 14.57 -21.01 -17.78
N THR A 65 15.23 -19.95 -17.33
CA THR A 65 16.30 -19.95 -16.31
C THR A 65 15.81 -19.50 -14.94
N THR A 66 14.58 -19.00 -14.85
CA THR A 66 13.93 -18.55 -13.62
C THR A 66 13.06 -19.66 -13.05
N ARG A 67 13.38 -20.10 -11.82
CA ARG A 67 12.61 -21.11 -11.10
C ARG A 67 11.33 -20.54 -10.49
N ARG A 68 11.45 -19.37 -9.86
CA ARG A 68 10.36 -18.72 -9.12
C ARG A 68 10.63 -17.23 -9.02
N VAL A 69 9.57 -16.43 -9.15
CA VAL A 69 9.59 -15.00 -8.83
C VAL A 69 8.65 -14.78 -7.67
N GLU A 70 9.18 -14.24 -6.59
CA GLU A 70 8.41 -13.80 -5.43
C GLU A 70 8.13 -12.32 -5.60
N VAL A 71 6.86 -11.94 -5.57
CA VAL A 71 6.44 -10.56 -5.76
C VAL A 71 5.66 -10.15 -4.53
N THR A 72 6.26 -9.30 -3.71
CA THR A 72 5.58 -8.66 -2.60
C THR A 72 5.30 -7.23 -3.00
N GLN A 73 4.05 -6.92 -3.30
CA GLN A 73 3.65 -5.53 -3.40
C GLN A 73 3.68 -4.98 -1.98
N HIS A 74 4.64 -4.12 -1.67
CA HIS A 74 4.48 -3.18 -0.58
C HIS A 74 3.38 -2.22 -1.03
N HIS A 75 2.14 -2.67 -0.93
CA HIS A 75 1.06 -1.73 -0.81
C HIS A 75 1.47 -0.84 0.34
N SER A 76 1.65 0.42 0.00
CA SER A 76 1.26 1.53 0.83
C SER A 76 -0.11 1.27 1.45
N ALA A 77 -0.19 0.39 2.45
CA ALA A 77 -1.40 -0.36 2.68
C ALA A 77 -2.34 0.39 3.61
N CYS A 78 -3.04 1.39 3.10
CA CYS A 78 -4.12 2.06 3.81
C CYS A 78 -5.39 1.17 3.86
N PHE A 79 -5.27 -0.03 4.44
CA PHE A 79 -6.31 -1.08 4.43
C PHE A 79 -7.67 -0.56 4.93
N ILE A 80 -7.69 0.24 6.00
CA ILE A 80 -8.92 0.82 6.55
C ILE A 80 -9.55 1.80 5.56
N THR A 81 -8.72 2.62 4.89
CA THR A 81 -9.19 3.57 3.88
C THR A 81 -9.80 2.84 2.69
N THR A 82 -9.11 1.86 2.14
CA THR A 82 -9.64 1.04 1.05
C THR A 82 -10.94 0.34 1.43
N ALA A 83 -11.02 -0.25 2.64
CA ALA A 83 -12.22 -0.95 3.09
C ALA A 83 -13.44 -0.03 3.32
N THR A 84 -13.21 1.26 3.59
CA THR A 84 -14.30 2.18 3.93
C THR A 84 -14.62 3.18 2.83
N ALA A 85 -13.63 3.77 2.20
CA ALA A 85 -13.79 4.80 1.16
C ALA A 85 -13.52 4.27 -0.26
N GLY A 86 -12.95 3.07 -0.39
CA GLY A 86 -12.55 2.50 -1.68
C GLY A 86 -11.30 3.17 -2.26
N ASP A 87 -11.06 2.91 -3.54
CA ASP A 87 -10.04 3.62 -4.30
C ASP A 87 -10.52 5.02 -4.69
N GLY A 88 -9.62 6.00 -4.68
CA GLY A 88 -9.93 7.37 -5.08
C GLY A 88 -9.09 8.44 -4.36
N PRO A 89 -9.45 9.73 -4.54
CA PRO A 89 -8.62 10.86 -4.10
C PRO A 89 -8.27 10.86 -2.61
N ALA A 90 -9.15 10.32 -1.77
CA ALA A 90 -8.92 10.23 -0.34
C ALA A 90 -7.81 9.22 0.02
N LEU A 91 -7.76 8.10 -0.70
CA LEU A 91 -6.72 7.10 -0.55
C LEU A 91 -5.37 7.66 -1.00
N ASP A 92 -5.35 8.34 -2.14
CA ASP A 92 -4.12 8.91 -2.70
C ASP A 92 -3.53 10.02 -1.81
N ALA A 93 -4.38 10.92 -1.29
CA ALA A 93 -3.94 11.97 -0.37
C ALA A 93 -3.33 11.42 0.93
N LEU A 94 -3.90 10.35 1.49
CA LEU A 94 -3.39 9.73 2.71
C LEU A 94 -2.13 8.91 2.47
N ARG A 95 -1.99 8.29 1.30
CA ARG A 95 -0.74 7.63 0.88
C ARG A 95 0.39 8.65 0.75
N ALA A 96 0.16 9.74 0.02
CA ALA A 96 1.13 10.82 -0.11
C ALA A 96 1.55 11.37 1.25
N PHE A 97 0.61 11.62 2.16
CA PHE A 97 0.95 12.05 3.53
C PHE A 97 1.81 11.02 4.28
N ARG A 98 1.51 9.73 4.17
CA ARG A 98 2.34 8.69 4.80
C ARG A 98 3.76 8.73 4.26
N ASP A 99 3.91 8.79 2.94
CA ASP A 99 5.20 8.66 2.29
C ASP A 99 6.05 9.92 2.48
N ASP A 100 5.44 11.10 2.39
CA ASP A 100 6.13 12.37 2.54
C ASP A 100 6.38 12.80 3.99
N ALA A 101 5.55 12.37 4.94
CA ALA A 101 5.63 12.86 6.32
C ALA A 101 5.96 11.76 7.34
N LEU A 102 5.23 10.64 7.31
CA LEU A 102 5.38 9.60 8.34
C LEU A 102 6.67 8.81 8.14
N ILE A 103 6.95 8.32 6.94
CA ILE A 103 8.13 7.46 6.67
C ILE A 103 9.45 8.23 6.85
N ARG A 104 9.45 9.55 6.66
CA ARG A 104 10.65 10.40 6.83
C ARG A 104 11.17 10.45 8.27
N SER A 105 10.38 10.01 9.27
CA SER A 105 10.78 10.03 10.67
C SER A 105 10.84 8.62 11.29
N PRO A 106 11.81 8.30 12.17
CA PRO A 106 11.83 7.03 12.91
C PRO A 106 10.51 6.68 13.63
N PRO A 107 9.87 7.61 14.38
CA PRO A 107 8.59 7.29 15.03
C PRO A 107 7.45 7.07 14.02
N GLY A 108 7.44 7.82 12.91
CA GLY A 108 6.42 7.64 11.88
C GLY A 108 6.55 6.30 11.15
N ARG A 109 7.78 5.78 10.94
CA ARG A 109 7.99 4.42 10.42
C ARG A 109 7.44 3.34 11.36
N ALA A 110 7.71 3.47 12.66
CA ALA A 110 7.17 2.55 13.66
C ALA A 110 5.62 2.56 13.68
N LEU A 111 5.02 3.74 13.53
CA LEU A 111 3.57 3.89 13.46
C LEU A 111 2.97 3.23 12.21
N VAL A 112 3.60 3.42 11.04
CA VAL A 112 3.19 2.76 9.80
C VAL A 112 3.27 1.24 9.93
N HIS A 113 4.38 0.73 10.47
CA HIS A 113 4.55 -0.71 10.66
C HIS A 113 3.48 -1.30 11.60
N LEU A 114 3.20 -0.63 12.72
CA LEU A 114 2.12 -1.04 13.61
C LEU A 114 0.77 -1.04 12.89
N TYR A 115 0.49 0.00 12.11
CA TYR A 115 -0.74 0.08 11.33
C TYR A 115 -0.88 -1.06 10.33
N GLU A 116 0.18 -1.41 9.60
CA GLU A 116 0.17 -2.54 8.65
C GLU A 116 -0.10 -3.88 9.33
N ILE A 117 0.35 -4.07 10.57
CA ILE A 117 0.09 -5.28 11.35
C ILE A 117 -1.37 -5.38 11.78
N VAL A 118 -1.95 -4.29 12.30
CA VAL A 118 -3.26 -4.35 12.96
C VAL A 118 -4.43 -4.02 12.05
N SER A 119 -4.21 -3.24 10.98
CA SER A 119 -5.29 -2.77 10.11
C SER A 119 -5.96 -3.84 9.24
N PRO A 120 -5.33 -4.94 8.80
CA PRO A 120 -6.01 -5.95 7.97
C PRO A 120 -7.27 -6.58 8.61
N PRO A 121 -7.26 -7.09 9.86
CA PRO A 121 -8.47 -7.66 10.47
C PRO A 121 -9.56 -6.60 10.73
N ILE A 122 -9.16 -5.37 11.04
CA ILE A 122 -10.08 -4.24 11.19
C ILE A 122 -10.76 -3.94 9.86
N ALA A 123 -9.98 -3.81 8.78
CA ALA A 123 -10.47 -3.55 7.43
C ALA A 123 -11.45 -4.64 6.97
N ALA A 124 -11.12 -5.91 7.22
CA ALA A 124 -12.02 -7.03 6.92
C ALA A 124 -13.36 -6.94 7.67
N THR A 125 -13.37 -6.41 8.89
CA THR A 125 -14.60 -6.21 9.66
C THR A 125 -15.43 -5.05 9.13
N LEU A 126 -14.79 -3.93 8.80
CA LEU A 126 -15.47 -2.76 8.23
C LEU A 126 -16.05 -3.05 6.85
N ALA A 127 -15.32 -3.78 6.00
CA ALA A 127 -15.76 -4.19 4.66
C ALA A 127 -17.00 -5.09 4.69
N ARG A 128 -17.10 -5.97 5.69
CA ARG A 128 -18.30 -6.82 5.90
C ARG A 128 -19.53 -6.05 6.37
N HIS A 129 -19.34 -4.86 6.94
CA HIS A 129 -20.42 -4.07 7.53
C HIS A 129 -20.44 -2.62 7.00
N PRO A 130 -20.67 -2.39 5.68
CA PRO A 130 -20.56 -1.07 5.07
C PRO A 130 -21.53 -0.04 5.64
N HIS A 131 -22.68 -0.48 6.15
CA HIS A 131 -23.72 0.39 6.71
C HIS A 131 -23.70 0.52 8.24
N ALA A 132 -22.79 -0.15 8.94
CA ALA A 132 -22.66 0.00 10.38
C ALA A 132 -22.32 1.46 10.76
N ARG A 133 -22.76 1.89 11.95
CA ARG A 133 -22.46 3.25 12.46
C ARG A 133 -20.95 3.49 12.53
N THR A 134 -20.20 2.48 12.99
CA THR A 134 -18.74 2.52 13.06
C THR A 134 -18.11 2.72 11.69
N THR A 135 -18.53 1.97 10.67
CA THR A 135 -17.99 2.09 9.31
C THR A 135 -18.26 3.45 8.70
N ARG A 136 -19.47 3.99 8.88
CA ARG A 136 -19.82 5.35 8.43
C ARG A 136 -19.01 6.42 9.15
N PHE A 137 -18.81 6.26 10.46
CA PHE A 137 -17.98 7.18 11.24
C PHE A 137 -16.51 7.16 10.79
N VAL A 138 -15.94 5.96 10.58
CA VAL A 138 -14.56 5.80 10.09
C VAL A 138 -14.41 6.41 8.69
N ARG A 139 -15.35 6.17 7.78
CA ARG A 139 -15.37 6.81 6.46
C ARG A 139 -15.38 8.34 6.56
N TRP A 140 -16.26 8.90 7.38
CA TRP A 140 -16.35 10.35 7.59
C TRP A 140 -15.02 10.92 8.13
N LEU A 141 -14.38 10.23 9.08
CA LEU A 141 -13.09 10.65 9.64
C LEU A 141 -11.98 10.63 8.58
N ILE A 142 -11.95 9.58 7.74
CA ILE A 142 -11.01 9.46 6.63
C ILE A 142 -11.18 10.59 5.62
N GLU A 143 -12.41 10.91 5.23
CA GLU A 143 -12.68 12.02 4.30
C GLU A 143 -12.21 13.37 4.87
N ARG A 144 -12.35 13.60 6.18
CA ARG A 144 -11.80 14.78 6.84
C ARG A 144 -10.27 14.76 6.84
N CYS A 145 -9.65 13.64 7.18
CA CYS A 145 -8.18 13.51 7.15
C CYS A 145 -7.61 13.71 5.74
N ALA A 146 -8.26 13.16 4.72
CA ALA A 146 -7.87 13.32 3.32
C ALA A 146 -7.98 14.78 2.85
N SER A 147 -9.06 15.47 3.19
CA SER A 147 -9.21 16.92 2.90
C SER A 147 -8.09 17.73 3.57
N LEU A 148 -7.77 17.43 4.83
CA LEU A 148 -6.65 18.08 5.53
C LEU A 148 -5.30 17.75 4.87
N ALA A 149 -5.06 16.49 4.51
CA ALA A 149 -3.84 16.08 3.82
C ALA A 149 -3.67 16.80 2.48
N HIS A 150 -4.75 16.98 1.72
CA HIS A 150 -4.73 17.76 0.48
C HIS A 150 -4.41 19.24 0.73
N HIS A 151 -4.91 19.85 1.80
CA HIS A 151 -4.58 21.23 2.15
C HIS A 151 -3.11 21.43 2.55
N ARG A 152 -2.47 20.38 3.08
CA ARG A 152 -1.03 20.40 3.40
C ARG A 152 -0.18 20.63 2.16
N THR A 153 -0.47 19.91 1.09
CA THR A 153 0.30 19.96 -0.17
C THR A 153 0.18 21.32 -0.86
N ALA A 154 -0.93 22.03 -0.62
CA ALA A 154 -1.16 23.38 -1.15
C ALA A 154 -0.54 24.51 -0.30
N SER A 155 -0.08 24.22 0.93
CA SER A 155 0.43 25.25 1.85
C SER A 155 1.93 25.52 1.64
N HIS A 156 2.29 26.75 1.24
CA HIS A 156 3.68 27.19 1.10
C HIS A 156 4.37 27.54 2.45
N SER A 157 3.64 27.53 3.57
CA SER A 157 4.15 27.93 4.89
C SER A 157 4.58 26.72 5.72
N SER A 158 5.86 26.67 6.12
CA SER A 158 6.47 25.58 6.88
C SER A 158 5.86 25.38 8.28
N ILE A 159 5.33 26.44 8.90
CA ILE A 159 4.69 26.38 10.23
C ILE A 159 3.33 25.68 10.13
N VAL A 160 2.51 26.06 9.14
CA VAL A 160 1.19 25.44 8.91
C VAL A 160 1.36 23.96 8.55
N GLN A 161 2.36 23.64 7.72
CA GLN A 161 2.70 22.27 7.36
C GLN A 161 3.09 21.43 8.60
N SER A 162 3.86 21.99 9.52
CA SER A 162 4.28 21.30 10.75
C SER A 162 3.12 21.05 11.71
N VAL A 163 2.26 22.05 11.93
CA VAL A 163 1.06 21.90 12.78
C VAL A 163 0.11 20.87 12.19
N LEU A 164 -0.13 20.92 10.88
CA LEU A 164 -0.99 19.98 10.17
C LEU A 164 -0.42 18.55 10.20
N SER A 165 0.91 18.41 10.15
CA SER A 165 1.59 17.12 10.36
C SER A 165 1.28 16.51 11.73
N ILE A 166 1.38 17.33 12.78
CA ILE A 166 1.17 16.89 14.15
C ILE A 166 -0.29 16.48 14.35
N VAL A 167 -1.24 17.28 13.85
CA VAL A 167 -2.67 16.99 13.93
C VAL A 167 -3.00 15.69 13.18
N LEU A 168 -2.51 15.52 11.96
CA LEU A 168 -2.75 14.30 11.18
C LEU A 168 -2.13 13.06 11.85
N THR A 169 -0.94 13.20 12.43
CA THR A 169 -0.29 12.10 13.17
C THR A 169 -1.10 11.71 14.40
N ALA A 170 -1.59 12.69 15.17
CA ALA A 170 -2.45 12.45 16.33
C ALA A 170 -3.77 11.76 15.93
N LEU A 171 -4.42 12.21 14.85
CA LEU A 171 -5.65 11.59 14.33
C LEU A 171 -5.41 10.15 13.86
N TYR A 172 -4.26 9.89 13.23
CA TYR A 172 -3.87 8.54 12.82
C TYR A 172 -3.75 7.60 14.02
N ILE A 173 -3.08 8.05 15.09
CA ILE A 173 -2.93 7.29 16.34
C ILE A 173 -4.30 7.03 16.98
N ILE A 174 -5.15 8.05 17.07
CA ILE A 174 -6.50 7.92 17.66
C ILE A 174 -7.34 6.90 16.87
N GLY A 175 -7.34 7.00 15.53
CA GLY A 175 -8.04 6.06 14.67
C GLY A 175 -7.57 4.62 14.89
N LEU A 176 -6.26 4.42 15.02
CA LEU A 176 -5.65 3.13 15.28
C LEU A 176 -6.06 2.54 16.63
N CYS A 177 -5.98 3.34 17.70
CA CYS A 177 -6.36 2.92 19.05
C CYS A 177 -7.85 2.55 19.13
N CYS A 178 -8.74 3.40 18.58
CA CYS A 178 -10.18 3.13 18.57
C CYS A 178 -10.51 1.82 17.84
N ALA A 179 -9.84 1.57 16.71
CA ALA A 179 -10.07 0.37 15.93
C ALA A 179 -9.52 -0.90 16.61
N ALA A 180 -8.35 -0.82 17.24
CA ALA A 180 -7.77 -1.91 18.02
C ALA A 180 -8.62 -2.26 19.24
N LEU A 181 -9.11 -1.26 19.98
CA LEU A 181 -10.00 -1.46 21.13
C LEU A 181 -11.32 -2.11 20.70
N SER A 182 -11.89 -1.68 19.58
CA SER A 182 -13.13 -2.27 19.03
C SER A 182 -12.95 -3.74 18.65
N HIS A 183 -11.82 -4.10 18.03
CA HIS A 183 -11.52 -5.49 17.68
C HIS A 183 -11.23 -6.36 18.92
N GLY A 184 -10.49 -5.83 19.90
CA GLY A 184 -10.25 -6.52 21.18
C GLY A 184 -11.55 -6.84 21.92
N TRP A 185 -12.48 -5.88 21.96
CA TRP A 185 -13.79 -6.08 22.57
C TRP A 185 -14.61 -7.20 21.91
N ILE A 186 -14.60 -7.27 20.58
CA ILE A 186 -15.29 -8.34 19.82
C ILE A 186 -14.71 -9.72 20.15
N ARG A 187 -13.38 -9.86 20.15
CA ARG A 187 -12.69 -11.12 20.50
C ARG A 187 -12.95 -11.58 21.94
N LEU A 188 -13.00 -10.65 22.90
CA LEU A 188 -13.32 -10.95 24.30
C LEU A 188 -14.77 -11.42 24.47
N SER A 189 -15.70 -10.82 23.73
CA SER A 189 -17.11 -11.24 23.74
C SER A 189 -17.32 -12.66 23.18
N GLU A 190 -16.52 -13.07 22.19
CA GLU A 190 -16.53 -14.44 21.64
C GLU A 190 -15.98 -15.46 22.66
N SER A 191 -14.94 -15.11 23.43
CA SER A 191 -14.39 -16.00 24.48
C SER A 191 -15.27 -16.16 25.71
N SER A 192 -16.17 -15.21 25.97
CA SER A 192 -17.10 -15.26 27.11
C SER A 192 -18.39 -16.02 26.78
N GLY A 193 -18.72 -16.18 25.49
CA GLY A 193 -19.88 -16.95 25.03
C GLY A 193 -19.68 -18.46 24.98
N SER A 194 -18.44 -18.96 25.11
CA SER A 194 -18.13 -20.40 25.10
C SER A 194 -17.96 -21.02 26.50
N VAL A 195 -18.33 -20.30 27.57
CA VAL A 195 -18.22 -20.78 28.97
C VAL A 195 -19.60 -21.14 29.56
N THR A 196 -20.69 -21.04 28.78
CA THR A 196 -22.04 -21.45 29.20
C THR A 196 -22.67 -22.43 28.23
N ASP A 197 -22.02 -23.57 28.01
CA ASP A 197 -22.68 -24.80 27.57
C ASP A 197 -22.08 -26.00 28.33
#